data_AF-A0A1H9EGW3-F1
#
_entry.id   AF-A0A1H9EGW3-F1
#
_cell.length_a   1.000
_cell.length_b   1.000
_cell.length_c   1.000
_cell.angle_alpha   90.00
_cell.angle_beta   90.00
_cell.angle_gamma   90.00
#
_symmetry.space_group_name_H-M   'P 1'
#
loop_
_entity.id
_entity.type
_entity.pdbx_description
1 polymer ?
#
loop_
_entity_poly.entity_id
_entity_poly.type
_entity_poly.pdbx_seq_one_letter_code
_entity_poly.pdbx_strand_id
1 'polypeptide(L)' 'MKVIDIKGFKNVPVCAKVMWGISFILAMAGVVTIMLDIFEICEIKLCVSLALVVASQIINVFGLRKYKDILYKEV' A
#
# COMPACT_ATOMS: atom_id res chain seq x y z
N MET A 1 6.74 -23.68 -3.99
CA MET A 1 6.07 -22.47 -4.55
C MET A 1 5.85 -21.49 -3.40
N LYS A 2 6.18 -20.18 -3.51
CA LYS A 2 6.05 -19.25 -2.37
C LYS A 2 4.63 -18.70 -2.28
N VAL A 3 3.89 -19.11 -1.24
CA VAL A 3 2.50 -18.67 -1.01
C VAL A 3 2.47 -17.73 0.20
N ILE A 4 1.68 -16.66 0.11
CA ILE A 4 1.50 -15.72 1.22
C ILE A 4 0.63 -16.41 2.30
N ASP A 5 1.23 -16.72 3.44
CA ASP A 5 0.50 -17.33 4.57
C ASP A 5 -0.23 -16.24 5.35
N ILE A 6 -1.55 -16.18 5.22
CA ILE A 6 -2.41 -15.22 5.93
C ILE A 6 -2.34 -15.44 7.46
N LYS A 7 -2.03 -16.65 7.94
CA LYS A 7 -1.77 -16.90 9.37
C LYS A 7 -0.44 -16.29 9.83
N GLY A 8 0.55 -16.21 8.93
CA GLY A 8 1.83 -15.53 9.16
C GLY A 8 1.65 -14.05 9.46
N PHE A 9 0.62 -13.40 8.89
CA PHE A 9 0.30 -11.98 9.10
C PHE A 9 0.09 -11.61 10.58
N LYS A 10 -0.38 -12.56 11.41
CA LYS A 10 -0.58 -12.35 12.84
C LYS A 10 0.75 -12.13 13.58
N ASN A 11 1.80 -12.84 13.14
CA ASN A 11 3.15 -12.80 13.71
C ASN A 11 4.05 -11.72 13.06
N VAL A 12 3.56 -10.98 12.07
CA VAL A 12 4.35 -9.91 11.44
C VAL A 12 4.54 -8.77 12.46
N PRO A 13 5.75 -8.21 12.58
CA PRO A 13 6.04 -7.09 13.48
C PRO A 13 5.08 -5.92 13.27
N VAL A 14 4.72 -5.24 14.36
CA VAL A 14 3.78 -4.10 14.38
C VAL A 14 4.18 -3.03 13.36
N CYS A 15 5.49 -2.78 13.20
CA CYS A 15 6.03 -1.84 12.21
C CYS A 15 5.59 -2.17 10.77
N ALA A 16 5.52 -3.43 10.38
CA ALA A 16 5.07 -3.83 9.04
C ALA A 16 3.55 -3.63 8.87
N LYS A 17 2.77 -3.91 9.92
CA LYS A 17 1.31 -3.68 9.94
C LYS A 17 1.00 -2.20 9.78
N VAL A 18 1.75 -1.34 10.47
CA VAL A 18 1.67 0.12 10.34
C VAL A 18 2.05 0.57 8.93
N MET A 19 3.14 0.05 8.35
CA MET A 19 3.52 0.34 6.96
C MET A 19 2.42 0.00 5.97
N TRP A 20 1.80 -1.18 6.12
CA TRP A 20 0.65 -1.58 5.30
C TRP A 20 -0.55 -0.65 5.48
N GLY A 21 -0.84 -0.24 6.71
CA GLY A 21 -1.91 0.73 6.99
C GLY A 21 -1.67 2.09 6.33
N ILE A 22 -0.46 2.64 6.45
CA ILE A 22 -0.08 3.91 5.82
C ILE A 22 -0.18 3.80 4.29
N SER A 23 0.33 2.71 3.73
CA SER A 23 0.24 2.43 2.29
C SER A 23 -1.21 2.38 1.81
N PHE A 24 -2.10 1.72 2.55
CA PHE A 24 -3.52 1.64 2.21
C PHE A 24 -4.20 3.00 2.23
N ILE A 25 -3.93 3.83 3.25
CA ILE A 25 -4.48 5.19 3.36
C ILE A 25 -4.02 6.05 2.18
N LEU A 26 -2.73 5.98 1.82
CA LEU A 26 -2.20 6.74 0.68
C LEU A 26 -2.81 6.30 -0.66
N ALA A 27 -3.00 5.00 -0.88
CA ALA A 27 -3.68 4.49 -2.06
C ALA A 27 -5.13 4.99 -2.12
N MET A 28 -5.86 4.90 -1.02
CA MET A 28 -7.25 5.38 -0.93
C MET A 28 -7.34 6.88 -1.16
N ALA A 29 -6.45 7.68 -0.57
CA ALA A 29 -6.40 9.12 -0.79
C ALA A 29 -6.10 9.46 -2.26
N GLY A 30 -5.17 8.75 -2.91
CA GLY A 30 -4.88 8.90 -4.33
C GLY A 30 -6.09 8.59 -5.22
N VAL A 31 -6.82 7.52 -4.93
CA VAL A 31 -8.05 7.17 -5.68
C VAL A 31 -9.16 8.19 -5.45
N VAL A 32 -9.38 8.61 -4.21
CA VAL A 32 -10.39 9.62 -3.88
C VAL A 32 -10.08 10.95 -4.56
N THR A 33 -8.83 11.38 -4.57
CA THR A 33 -8.43 12.62 -5.24
C THR A 33 -8.60 12.54 -6.77
N ILE A 34 -8.34 11.39 -7.39
CA ILE A 34 -8.70 11.16 -8.81
C ILE A 34 -10.21 11.29 -9.02
N MET A 35 -11.02 10.68 -8.15
CA MET A 35 -12.48 10.73 -8.29
C MET A 35 -13.01 12.16 -8.13
N LEU A 36 -12.51 12.91 -7.14
CA LEU A 36 -12.91 14.30 -6.93
C LEU A 36 -12.61 15.20 -8.14
N ASP A 37 -11.50 14.94 -8.83
CA ASP A 37 -11.12 15.63 -10.06
C ASP A 37 -12.04 15.23 -11.23
N ILE A 38 -12.33 13.94 -11.40
CA ILE A 38 -13.25 13.42 -12.43
C ILE A 38 -14.67 13.96 -12.26
N PHE A 39 -15.14 14.10 -11.02
CA PHE A 39 -16.46 14.66 -10.72
C PHE A 39 -16.49 16.19 -10.73
N GLU A 40 -15.38 16.86 -11.09
CA GLU A 40 -15.25 18.32 -11.12
C GLU A 40 -15.59 18.99 -9.77
N ILE A 41 -15.47 18.25 -8.65
CA ILE A 41 -15.77 18.77 -7.30
C ILE A 41 -14.63 19.66 -6.81
N CYS A 42 -13.39 19.30 -7.14
CA CYS A 42 -12.17 20.04 -6.83
C CYS A 42 -11.17 19.82 -7.96
N GLU A 43 -10.59 20.90 -8.50
CA GLU A 43 -9.50 20.80 -9.48
C GLU A 43 -8.21 20.36 -8.77
N ILE A 44 -7.89 19.07 -8.89
CA ILE A 44 -6.68 18.48 -8.32
C ILE A 44 -5.83 17.99 -9.46
N LYS A 45 -4.65 18.60 -9.64
CA LYS A 45 -3.72 18.15 -10.67
C LYS A 45 -3.45 16.65 -10.53
N LEU A 46 -3.68 15.91 -11.61
CA LEU A 46 -3.48 14.45 -11.69
C LEU A 46 -2.11 13.99 -11.13
N CYS A 47 -1.07 14.82 -11.25
CA CYS A 47 0.26 14.52 -10.71
C CYS A 47 0.28 14.36 -9.17
N VAL A 48 -0.58 15.07 -8.44
CA VAL A 48 -0.70 14.95 -6.98
C VAL A 48 -1.33 13.61 -6.62
N SER A 49 -2.43 13.25 -7.29
CA SER A 49 -3.13 12.00 -7.04
C SER A 49 -2.26 10.80 -7.41
N LEU A 50 -1.53 10.88 -8.53
CA LEU A 50 -0.53 9.87 -8.92
C LEU A 50 0.62 9.77 -7.93
N ALA A 51 1.11 10.89 -7.37
CA ALA A 51 2.18 10.86 -6.38
C ALA A 51 1.77 10.10 -5.11
N LEU A 52 0.51 10.24 -4.66
CA LEU A 52 -0.03 9.48 -3.53
C LEU A 52 -0.07 7.97 -3.82
N VAL A 53 -0.52 7.59 -5.01
CA VAL A 53 -0.55 6.18 -5.44
C VAL A 53 0.86 5.62 -5.54
N VAL A 54 1.81 6.34 -6.14
CA VAL A 54 3.20 5.90 -6.26
C VAL A 54 3.86 5.75 -4.89
N ALA A 55 3.64 6.68 -3.96
CA ALA A 55 4.15 6.58 -2.60
C ALA A 55 3.63 5.34 -1.88
N SER A 56 2.34 5.02 -2.03
CA SER A 56 1.75 3.77 -1.52
C SER A 56 2.46 2.52 -2.08
N GLN A 57 2.66 2.46 -3.40
CA GLN A 57 3.32 1.32 -4.05
C GLN A 57 4.77 1.15 -3.57
N ILE A 58 5.50 2.25 -3.40
CA ILE A 58 6.87 2.22 -2.86
C ILE A 58 6.87 1.59 -1.47
N ILE A 59 5.98 2.03 -0.58
CA ILE A 59 5.87 1.49 0.80
C ILE A 59 5.54 0.00 0.77
N ASN A 60 4.61 -0.43 -0.10
CA ASN A 60 4.26 -1.84 -0.26
C ASN A 60 5.45 -2.68 -0.74
N VAL A 61 6.17 -2.24 -1.77
CA VAL A 61 7.33 -2.96 -2.30
C VAL A 61 8.44 -3.05 -1.25
N PHE A 62 8.72 -1.98 -0.52
CA PHE A 62 9.67 -2.00 0.59
C PHE A 62 9.23 -2.96 1.70
N GLY A 63 7.96 -2.93 2.10
CA GLY A 63 7.40 -3.83 3.09
C GLY A 63 7.52 -5.30 2.69
N LEU A 64 7.12 -5.63 1.47
CA LEU A 64 7.22 -7.00 0.93
C LEU A 64 8.67 -7.48 0.88
N ARG A 65 9.61 -6.62 0.46
CA ARG A 65 11.04 -6.98 0.35
C ARG A 65 11.70 -7.15 1.72
N LYS A 66 11.36 -6.29 2.69
CA LYS A 66 11.94 -6.32 4.05
C LYS A 66 11.42 -7.48 4.88
N TYR A 67 10.16 -7.86 4.70
CA TYR A 67 9.51 -8.92 5.50
C TYR A 67 9.27 -10.21 4.71
N LYS A 68 9.94 -10.38 3.56
CA LYS A 68 9.77 -11.53 2.66
C LYS A 68 9.91 -12.87 3.39
N ASP A 69 10.87 -12.99 4.31
CA ASP A 69 11.20 -14.26 4.98
C ASP A 69 10.17 -14.63 6.06
N ILE A 70 9.34 -13.66 6.48
CA ILE A 70 8.25 -13.84 7.44
C ILE A 70 6.90 -14.02 6.72
N LEU A 71 6.71 -13.33 5.58
CA LEU A 71 5.47 -13.37 4.80
C LEU A 71 5.37 -14.57 3.86
N TYR A 72 6.49 -15.08 3.35
CA TYR A 72 6.51 -16.20 2.41
C TYR A 72 7.03 -17.45 3.10
N LYS A 73 6.21 -18.50 3.12
CA LYS A 73 6.70 -19.87 3.36
C LYS A 73 6.97 -20.55 2.02
N GLU A 74 8.07 -21.29 1.97
CA GLU A 74 8.27 -22.27 0.91
C GLU A 74 7.39 -23.48 1.20
N VAL A 75 6.49 -23.78 0.24
CA VAL A 75 5.77 -25.05 0.13
C VAL A 75 6.64 -26.02 -0.63
#